data_AF-A0A397V632-F1
#
_entry.id   AF-A0A397V632-F1
#
_cell.length_a   1.000
_cell.length_b   1.000
_cell.length_c   1.000
_cell.angle_alpha   90.00
_cell.angle_beta   90.00
_cell.angle_gamma   90.00
#
_symmetry.space_group_name_H-M   'P 1'
#
loop_
_entity.id
_entity.type
_entity.pdbx_description
1 polymer ?
#
loop_
_entity_poly.entity_id
_entity_poly.type
_entity_poly.pdbx_seq_one_letter_code
_entity_poly.pdbx_strand_id
1 'polypeptide(L)'
;MGMPFGHMACSWTCPMPLCLEPYVGFYIFIFLLNFTSAFIPVGRVSHSSVLINRNLYFIGGYRFYDYSGSIIENTTNEFFYLDVSKQFTLNDSSTIPWNDLTNTGGPKLASTAVCSGEFNDVIYVFDGKNNEIVYEGLTIYQYNLIKKQWIDYNTKVKRILPSNRSHNSCAKFNGSMIIMSGKYLHNDLALDDAWLFNTVTSSWRLSQNHENLILYNTNTDEWTTRKTYGTTPPGRVDFSAVITPDRRVIIFGGSDNTNIFGDLWILNIETFQWSIGNITNPISDLLVSGHTATLIDNYMLIAFGQFPEHYPSSKIFLLDVSQNDSYRWVTEFIPKQSNFIK
;
A
#
# COMPACT_ATOMS: atom_id res chain seq x y z
N MET A 1 -11.04 49.57 -94.22
CA MET A 1 -11.07 50.64 -93.19
C MET A 1 -11.18 49.95 -91.84
N GLY A 2 -10.32 50.08 -90.84
CA GLY A 2 -9.00 50.65 -90.67
C GLY A 2 -8.47 50.05 -89.36
N MET A 3 -7.25 49.54 -89.38
CA MET A 3 -6.38 49.25 -88.23
C MET A 3 -5.50 50.52 -88.00
N PRO A 4 -4.56 50.64 -87.02
CA PRO A 4 -4.21 49.76 -85.88
C PRO A 4 -3.66 50.51 -84.60
N PHE A 5 -3.13 49.71 -83.65
CA PHE A 5 -1.99 49.94 -82.73
C PHE A 5 -2.13 50.73 -81.41
N GLY A 6 -1.62 50.10 -80.35
CA GLY A 6 -1.20 50.72 -79.09
C GLY A 6 -0.34 49.77 -78.25
N HIS A 7 0.94 49.64 -78.60
CA HIS A 7 1.97 49.17 -77.67
C HIS A 7 2.37 50.34 -76.77
N MET A 8 2.50 50.12 -75.46
CA MET A 8 3.31 50.96 -74.58
C MET A 8 4.28 50.09 -73.78
N ALA A 9 5.53 50.50 -73.83
CA ALA A 9 6.65 50.04 -73.02
C ALA A 9 7.14 51.21 -72.15
N CYS A 10 8.05 50.90 -71.21
CA CYS A 10 8.82 51.77 -70.30
C CYS A 10 8.13 52.04 -68.94
N SER A 11 8.83 52.02 -67.79
CA SER A 11 10.26 51.90 -67.51
C SER A 11 10.50 51.54 -66.05
N TRP A 12 11.65 50.93 -65.79
CA TRP A 12 12.23 50.62 -64.49
C TRP A 12 12.58 51.89 -63.69
N THR A 13 12.20 51.93 -62.41
CA THR A 13 13.05 52.45 -61.31
C THR A 13 12.76 51.65 -60.04
N CYS A 14 13.81 51.24 -59.35
CA CYS A 14 13.87 50.51 -58.07
C CYS A 14 15.12 51.07 -57.35
N PRO A 15 15.32 50.98 -56.02
CA PRO A 15 14.42 50.69 -54.88
C PRO A 15 14.46 51.82 -53.81
N MET A 16 13.53 51.81 -52.84
CA MET A 16 13.74 52.44 -51.53
C MET A 16 13.99 51.35 -50.46
N PRO A 17 14.80 51.63 -49.42
CA PRO A 17 15.41 50.60 -48.60
C PRO A 17 14.44 50.06 -47.54
N LEU A 18 14.57 48.75 -47.28
CA LEU A 18 13.98 48.07 -46.13
C LEU A 18 14.50 48.70 -44.82
N CYS A 19 13.63 49.36 -44.08
CA CYS A 19 13.80 49.50 -42.64
C CYS A 19 13.38 48.17 -41.98
N LEU A 20 14.36 47.31 -41.69
CA LEU A 20 14.20 46.21 -40.74
C LEU A 20 14.29 46.81 -39.34
N GLU A 21 13.16 46.97 -38.66
CA GLU A 21 13.18 47.18 -37.21
C GLU A 21 13.70 45.90 -36.53
N PRO A 22 14.61 46.00 -35.56
CA PRO A 22 14.95 44.86 -34.73
C PRO A 22 13.83 44.65 -33.71
N TYR A 23 12.86 43.79 -34.05
CA TYR A 23 11.98 43.21 -33.04
C TYR A 23 12.84 42.35 -32.11
N VAL A 24 13.31 42.94 -31.01
CA VAL A 24 13.86 42.20 -29.88
C VAL A 24 12.69 41.51 -29.21
N GLY A 25 12.35 40.32 -29.72
CA GLY A 25 11.41 39.43 -29.07
C GLY A 25 11.98 38.98 -27.74
N PHE A 26 11.54 39.60 -26.65
CA PHE A 26 11.73 39.07 -25.31
C PHE A 26 10.88 37.81 -25.18
N TYR A 27 11.47 36.65 -25.45
CA TYR A 27 10.89 35.37 -25.07
C TYR A 27 10.97 35.25 -23.54
N ILE A 28 9.90 35.68 -22.86
CA ILE A 28 9.71 35.38 -21.44
C ILE A 28 9.41 33.88 -21.37
N PHE A 29 10.44 33.08 -21.12
CA PHE A 29 10.26 31.71 -20.66
C PHE A 29 9.69 31.78 -19.25
N ILE A 30 8.37 31.75 -19.13
CA ILE A 30 7.71 31.46 -17.86
C ILE A 30 8.04 29.99 -17.57
N PHE A 31 9.11 29.77 -16.82
CA PHE A 31 9.27 28.53 -16.09
C PHE A 31 8.13 28.49 -15.08
N LEU A 32 7.06 27.77 -15.43
CA LEU A 32 6.09 27.31 -14.47
C LEU A 32 6.87 26.40 -13.52
N LEU A 33 7.39 26.98 -12.43
CA LEU A 33 7.72 26.22 -11.25
C LEU A 33 6.40 25.63 -10.79
N ASN A 34 6.11 24.42 -11.28
CA ASN A 34 5.09 23.58 -10.68
C ASN A 34 5.58 23.27 -9.28
N PHE A 35 5.25 24.14 -8.34
CA PHE A 35 5.20 23.80 -6.93
C PHE A 35 4.07 22.79 -6.80
N THR A 36 4.33 21.54 -7.14
CA THR A 36 3.47 20.45 -6.73
C THR A 36 3.53 20.45 -5.21
N SER A 37 2.43 20.84 -4.56
CA SER A 37 2.29 20.64 -3.12
C SER A 37 2.67 19.21 -2.80
N ALA A 38 3.55 19.01 -1.83
CA ALA A 38 3.91 17.66 -1.40
C ALA A 38 2.62 16.90 -1.05
N PHE A 39 2.43 15.74 -1.67
CA PHE A 39 1.25 14.92 -1.41
C PHE A 39 1.30 14.41 0.02
N ILE A 40 0.23 14.65 0.79
CA ILE A 40 0.08 14.13 2.15
C ILE A 40 -1.16 13.24 2.17
N PRO A 41 -1.05 11.95 2.54
CA PRO A 41 -2.22 11.09 2.63
C PRO A 41 -3.24 11.60 3.64
N VAL A 42 -4.53 11.43 3.31
CA VAL A 42 -5.62 11.60 4.28
C VAL A 42 -5.74 10.36 5.16
N GLY A 43 -6.16 10.56 6.40
CA GLY A 43 -6.35 9.48 7.37
C GLY A 43 -7.42 8.48 6.94
N ARG A 44 -7.15 7.20 7.24
CA ARG A 44 -7.96 6.07 6.77
C ARG A 44 -7.80 4.83 7.66
N VAL A 45 -8.77 3.93 7.58
CA VAL A 45 -8.73 2.58 8.19
C VAL A 45 -8.89 1.52 7.11
N SER A 46 -8.54 0.28 7.45
CA SER A 46 -8.77 -0.89 6.59
C SER A 46 -8.16 -0.73 5.19
N HIS A 47 -7.11 0.06 5.09
CA HIS A 47 -6.27 0.15 3.90
C HIS A 47 -5.28 -1.00 3.92
N SER A 48 -4.61 -1.23 2.79
CA SER A 48 -3.66 -2.33 2.66
C SER A 48 -2.31 -1.81 2.21
N SER A 49 -1.24 -2.43 2.70
CA SER A 49 0.13 -2.00 2.38
C SER A 49 1.01 -3.15 1.93
N VAL A 50 1.95 -2.87 1.01
CA VAL A 50 2.94 -3.84 0.55
C VAL A 50 4.27 -3.16 0.26
N LEU A 51 5.37 -3.70 0.79
CA LEU A 51 6.71 -3.24 0.52
C LEU A 51 7.29 -3.94 -0.71
N ILE A 52 7.67 -3.17 -1.72
CA ILE A 52 8.34 -3.67 -2.93
C ILE A 52 9.49 -2.74 -3.30
N ASN A 53 10.71 -3.27 -3.44
CA ASN A 53 11.89 -2.53 -3.91
C ASN A 53 12.12 -1.17 -3.19
N ARG A 54 11.99 -1.12 -1.85
CA ARG A 54 12.08 0.10 -1.02
C ARG A 54 10.94 1.12 -1.17
N ASN A 55 9.85 0.76 -1.85
CA ASN A 55 8.63 1.55 -1.85
C ASN A 55 7.55 0.80 -1.06
N LEU A 56 7.04 1.41 0.00
CA LEU A 56 5.89 0.90 0.75
C LEU A 56 4.61 1.48 0.13
N TYR A 57 3.91 0.67 -0.64
CA TYR A 57 2.67 1.05 -1.31
C TYR A 57 1.49 0.95 -0.36
N PHE A 58 0.53 1.86 -0.52
CA PHE A 58 -0.74 1.91 0.20
C PHE A 58 -1.88 1.94 -0.80
N ILE A 59 -2.88 1.10 -0.59
CA ILE A 59 -4.03 0.94 -1.50
C ILE A 59 -5.32 1.08 -0.71
N GLY A 60 -6.17 1.99 -1.18
CA GLY A 60 -7.55 2.09 -0.77
C GLY A 60 -7.76 2.43 0.70
N GLY A 61 -8.73 1.76 1.32
CA GLY A 61 -9.20 1.97 2.69
C GLY A 61 -10.50 2.76 2.77
N TYR A 62 -11.01 2.88 3.99
CA TYR A 62 -12.14 3.73 4.33
C TYR A 62 -11.66 5.08 4.85
N ARG A 63 -12.22 6.14 4.26
CA ARG A 63 -12.08 7.51 4.75
C ARG A 63 -13.38 7.96 5.38
N PHE A 64 -13.25 8.95 6.26
CA PHE A 64 -14.36 9.71 6.81
C PHE A 64 -14.34 11.17 6.32
N TYR A 65 -13.24 11.62 5.72
CA TYR A 65 -13.08 12.97 5.20
C TYR A 65 -12.35 13.00 3.87
N ASP A 66 -12.62 14.04 3.08
CA ASP A 66 -11.87 14.38 1.88
C ASP A 66 -10.76 15.39 2.20
N TYR A 67 -10.03 15.81 1.16
CA TYR A 67 -8.95 16.80 1.30
C TYR A 67 -9.44 18.19 1.71
N SER A 68 -10.72 18.50 1.54
CA SER A 68 -11.33 19.76 2.00
C SER A 68 -11.76 19.70 3.47
N GLY A 69 -11.71 18.52 4.09
CA GLY A 69 -12.25 18.27 5.43
C GLY A 69 -13.76 18.02 5.43
N SER A 70 -14.37 17.81 4.27
CA SER A 70 -15.79 17.44 4.17
C SER A 70 -15.98 15.97 4.51
N ILE A 71 -17.01 15.65 5.29
CA ILE A 71 -17.29 14.26 5.70
C ILE A 71 -17.65 13.44 4.45
N ILE A 72 -16.87 12.39 4.19
CA ILE A 72 -17.13 11.38 3.17
C ILE A 72 -16.90 10.01 3.76
N GLU A 73 -17.95 9.26 4.06
CA GLU A 73 -17.84 7.86 4.48
C GLU A 73 -17.77 6.97 3.24
N ASN A 74 -16.57 6.80 2.70
CA ASN A 74 -16.42 6.04 1.47
C ASN A 74 -15.11 5.25 1.37
N THR A 75 -15.18 4.15 0.62
CA THR A 75 -13.99 3.51 0.09
C THR A 75 -13.27 4.48 -0.84
N THR A 76 -11.95 4.35 -0.96
CA THR A 76 -11.14 5.19 -1.83
C THR A 76 -10.36 4.35 -2.83
N ASN A 77 -10.07 4.94 -3.99
CA ASN A 77 -9.18 4.37 -5.00
C ASN A 77 -7.76 4.94 -4.93
N GLU A 78 -7.46 5.70 -3.87
CA GLU A 78 -6.14 6.26 -3.65
C GLU A 78 -5.09 5.17 -3.60
N PHE A 79 -4.02 5.44 -4.33
CA PHE A 79 -2.89 4.55 -4.47
C PHE A 79 -1.65 5.41 -4.44
N PHE A 80 -0.77 5.17 -3.48
CA PHE A 80 0.41 5.99 -3.24
C PHE A 80 1.48 5.15 -2.57
N TYR A 81 2.69 5.68 -2.46
CA TYR A 81 3.75 4.98 -1.74
C TYR A 81 4.64 5.92 -0.93
N LEU A 82 5.25 5.34 0.10
CA LEU A 82 6.34 5.92 0.86
C LEU A 82 7.67 5.37 0.34
N ASP A 83 8.57 6.26 -0.10
CA ASP A 83 9.92 5.90 -0.53
C ASP A 83 10.84 5.72 0.68
N VAL A 84 10.98 4.47 1.14
CA VAL A 84 11.80 4.11 2.30
C VAL A 84 13.26 3.86 1.92
N SER A 85 13.71 4.31 0.74
CA SER A 85 15.14 4.45 0.43
C SER A 85 15.73 5.75 0.97
N LYS A 86 14.87 6.72 1.34
CA LYS A 86 15.24 8.01 1.88
C LYS A 86 15.04 8.05 3.39
N GLN A 87 15.89 8.81 4.06
CA GLN A 87 15.73 9.17 5.47
C GLN A 87 14.62 10.21 5.61
N PHE A 88 13.82 10.11 6.68
CA PHE A 88 12.77 11.08 7.00
C PHE A 88 12.49 11.14 8.51
N THR A 89 11.86 12.21 8.95
CA THR A 89 11.47 12.42 10.35
C THR A 89 9.94 12.52 10.49
N LEU A 90 9.40 12.05 11.61
CA LEU A 90 7.97 12.07 11.89
C LEU A 90 7.47 13.41 12.41
N ASN A 91 8.40 14.27 12.87
CA ASN A 91 8.08 15.58 13.43
C ASN A 91 7.89 16.66 12.35
N ASP A 92 8.33 16.39 11.12
CA ASP A 92 8.18 17.27 9.97
C ASP A 92 7.65 16.47 8.76
N SER A 93 6.35 16.65 8.47
CA SER A 93 5.66 15.95 7.40
C SER A 93 6.23 16.26 6.01
N SER A 94 6.92 17.39 5.82
CA SER A 94 7.55 17.75 4.56
C SER A 94 8.76 16.88 4.23
N THR A 95 9.36 16.24 5.25
CA THR A 95 10.48 15.31 5.06
C THR A 95 10.04 13.92 4.62
N ILE A 96 8.76 13.58 4.79
CA ILE A 96 8.24 12.24 4.51
C ILE A 96 8.05 12.09 2.99
N PRO A 97 8.77 11.17 2.32
CA PRO A 97 8.85 11.10 0.87
C PRO A 97 7.66 10.34 0.26
N TRP A 98 6.46 10.91 0.42
CA TRP A 98 5.23 10.42 -0.18
C TRP A 98 5.18 10.67 -1.69
N ASN A 99 4.63 9.71 -2.43
CA ASN A 99 4.43 9.80 -3.87
C ASN A 99 3.03 9.34 -4.24
N ASP A 100 2.28 10.21 -4.91
CA ASP A 100 0.90 9.92 -5.32
C ASP A 100 0.86 9.21 -6.67
N LEU A 101 0.12 8.09 -6.71
CA LEU A 101 -0.18 7.32 -7.91
C LEU A 101 -1.69 7.21 -8.15
N THR A 102 -2.51 8.01 -7.47
CA THR A 102 -3.99 7.92 -7.53
C THR A 102 -4.53 8.11 -8.95
N ASN A 103 -3.86 8.96 -9.75
CA ASN A 103 -4.20 9.20 -11.15
C ASN A 103 -4.05 7.96 -12.06
N THR A 104 -3.46 6.86 -11.56
CA THR A 104 -3.41 5.60 -12.31
C THR A 104 -4.76 4.88 -12.38
N GLY A 105 -5.76 5.31 -11.58
CA GLY A 105 -7.12 4.78 -11.65
C GLY A 105 -7.27 3.41 -11.00
N GLY A 106 -6.68 3.22 -9.81
CA GLY A 106 -6.75 1.96 -9.07
C GLY A 106 -8.17 1.58 -8.62
N PRO A 107 -8.34 0.36 -8.07
CA PRO A 107 -9.63 -0.11 -7.59
C PRO A 107 -10.06 0.60 -6.30
N LYS A 108 -11.35 0.87 -6.15
CA LYS A 108 -11.94 1.53 -4.98
C LYS A 108 -12.33 0.51 -3.91
N LEU A 109 -11.38 0.12 -3.06
CA LEU A 109 -11.51 -1.02 -2.14
C LEU A 109 -11.05 -0.68 -0.73
N ALA A 110 -11.60 -1.40 0.25
CA ALA A 110 -11.11 -1.46 1.62
C ALA A 110 -11.08 -2.92 2.10
N SER A 111 -10.34 -3.19 3.17
CA SER A 111 -10.14 -4.54 3.73
C SER A 111 -9.69 -5.55 2.67
N THR A 112 -8.81 -5.12 1.76
CA THR A 112 -8.30 -5.91 0.64
C THR A 112 -6.99 -6.63 1.01
N ALA A 113 -6.71 -7.77 0.38
CA ALA A 113 -5.38 -8.39 0.49
C ALA A 113 -4.45 -7.88 -0.62
N VAL A 114 -3.24 -7.46 -0.26
CA VAL A 114 -2.24 -6.99 -1.23
C VAL A 114 -0.93 -7.74 -1.08
N CYS A 115 -0.33 -8.13 -2.20
CA CYS A 115 0.94 -8.84 -2.24
C CYS A 115 1.74 -8.51 -3.49
N SER A 116 3.06 -8.64 -3.39
CA SER A 116 3.95 -8.57 -4.55
C SER A 116 3.93 -9.87 -5.35
N GLY A 117 4.01 -9.77 -6.67
CA GLY A 117 4.31 -10.92 -7.54
C GLY A 117 5.71 -11.50 -7.31
N GLU A 118 6.02 -12.62 -7.96
CA GLU A 118 7.31 -13.32 -7.85
C GLU A 118 8.52 -12.40 -8.07
N PHE A 119 8.50 -11.60 -9.12
CA PHE A 119 9.63 -10.78 -9.54
C PHE A 119 9.62 -9.35 -8.98
N ASN A 120 8.74 -9.06 -8.00
CA ASN A 120 8.64 -7.72 -7.39
C ASN A 120 8.40 -6.61 -8.42
N ASP A 121 7.70 -6.93 -9.51
CA ASP A 121 7.39 -6.06 -10.65
C ASP A 121 5.88 -5.77 -10.76
N VAL A 122 5.07 -6.48 -9.99
CA VAL A 122 3.62 -6.32 -9.94
C VAL A 122 3.11 -6.35 -8.50
N ILE A 123 2.06 -5.57 -8.24
CA ILE A 123 1.22 -5.68 -7.04
C ILE A 123 -0.07 -6.38 -7.44
N TYR A 124 -0.44 -7.40 -6.70
CA TYR A 124 -1.77 -7.99 -6.79
C TYR A 124 -2.64 -7.50 -5.64
N VAL A 125 -3.90 -7.24 -5.95
CA VAL A 125 -4.94 -6.80 -5.03
C VAL A 125 -6.09 -7.77 -5.13
N PHE A 126 -6.45 -8.38 -4.02
CA PHE A 126 -7.44 -9.46 -3.92
C PHE A 126 -8.63 -9.01 -3.11
N ASP A 127 -9.71 -8.77 -3.84
CA ASP A 127 -11.04 -8.50 -3.33
C ASP A 127 -11.09 -7.40 -2.26
N GLY A 128 -12.21 -7.22 -1.58
CA GLY A 128 -12.37 -6.24 -0.52
C GLY A 128 -13.75 -5.63 -0.51
N LYS A 129 -14.06 -4.87 0.54
CA LYS A 129 -15.30 -4.11 0.62
C LYS A 129 -15.26 -2.97 -0.39
N ASN A 130 -16.33 -2.82 -1.15
CA ASN A 130 -16.65 -1.64 -1.94
C ASN A 130 -18.07 -1.19 -1.53
N ASN A 131 -18.29 0.11 -1.46
CA ASN A 131 -19.60 0.68 -1.15
C ASN A 131 -20.61 0.49 -2.30
N GLU A 132 -20.12 0.25 -3.51
CA GLU A 132 -20.92 -0.19 -4.66
C GLU A 132 -20.91 -1.72 -4.66
N ILE A 133 -21.93 -2.33 -4.05
CA ILE A 133 -22.03 -3.79 -3.90
C ILE A 133 -22.12 -4.44 -5.30
N VAL A 134 -21.08 -5.15 -5.71
CA VAL A 134 -21.10 -6.01 -6.90
C VAL A 134 -21.02 -7.46 -6.44
N TYR A 135 -22.10 -8.22 -6.61
CA TYR A 135 -22.23 -9.62 -6.19
C TYR A 135 -21.52 -10.62 -7.14
N GLU A 136 -20.45 -10.22 -7.83
CA GLU A 136 -19.82 -11.06 -8.86
C GLU A 136 -18.39 -11.46 -8.49
N GLY A 137 -18.24 -12.72 -8.04
CA GLY A 137 -16.96 -13.43 -7.95
C GLY A 137 -15.89 -12.79 -7.07
N LEU A 138 -14.77 -13.49 -6.89
CA LEU A 138 -13.57 -12.88 -6.32
C LEU A 138 -12.95 -11.97 -7.38
N THR A 139 -12.61 -10.73 -6.99
CA THR A 139 -11.96 -9.77 -7.88
C THR A 139 -10.45 -9.74 -7.66
N ILE A 140 -9.70 -9.69 -8.76
CA ILE A 140 -8.23 -9.57 -8.77
C ILE A 140 -7.85 -8.40 -9.64
N TYR A 141 -7.14 -7.45 -9.04
CA TYR A 141 -6.49 -6.37 -9.78
C TYR A 141 -4.98 -6.56 -9.73
N GLN A 142 -4.31 -6.18 -10.81
CA GLN A 142 -2.85 -6.17 -10.88
C GLN A 142 -2.38 -4.78 -11.26
N TYR A 143 -1.45 -4.21 -10.49
CA TYR A 143 -0.71 -3.02 -10.88
C TYR A 143 0.69 -3.42 -11.34
N ASN A 144 1.04 -3.07 -12.58
CA ASN A 144 2.37 -3.28 -13.11
C ASN A 144 3.28 -2.10 -12.76
N LEU A 145 4.35 -2.34 -12.00
CA LEU A 145 5.26 -1.30 -11.51
C LEU A 145 6.12 -0.68 -12.62
N ILE A 146 6.41 -1.44 -13.69
CA ILE A 146 7.23 -0.99 -14.82
C ILE A 146 6.39 -0.12 -15.76
N LYS A 147 5.22 -0.64 -16.16
CA LYS A 147 4.29 0.03 -17.08
C LYS A 147 3.43 1.09 -16.40
N LYS A 148 3.41 1.11 -15.07
CA LYS A 148 2.61 2.01 -14.22
C LYS A 148 1.12 2.00 -14.56
N GLN A 149 0.57 0.81 -14.71
CA GLN A 149 -0.81 0.62 -15.15
C GLN A 149 -1.52 -0.47 -14.36
N TRP A 150 -2.81 -0.25 -14.11
CA TRP A 150 -3.72 -1.25 -13.58
C TRP A 150 -4.27 -2.16 -14.67
N ILE A 151 -4.54 -3.41 -14.32
CA ILE A 151 -5.16 -4.42 -15.16
C ILE A 151 -6.19 -5.15 -14.31
N ASP A 152 -7.43 -5.25 -14.82
CA ASP A 152 -8.40 -6.22 -14.33
C ASP A 152 -7.90 -7.63 -14.67
N TYR A 153 -7.51 -8.37 -13.64
CA TYR A 153 -6.85 -9.66 -13.79
C TYR A 153 -7.83 -10.83 -13.80
N ASN A 154 -9.12 -10.59 -13.53
CA ASN A 154 -10.14 -11.65 -13.44
C ASN A 154 -10.24 -12.49 -14.72
N THR A 155 -10.10 -11.83 -15.88
CA THR A 155 -10.18 -12.47 -17.20
C THR A 155 -9.03 -13.43 -17.51
N LYS A 156 -7.93 -13.39 -16.74
CA LYS A 156 -6.72 -14.20 -16.97
C LYS A 156 -6.66 -15.46 -16.12
N VAL A 157 -7.53 -15.60 -15.12
CA VAL A 157 -7.49 -16.71 -14.16
C VAL A 157 -8.29 -17.90 -14.70
N LYS A 158 -7.70 -19.09 -14.63
CA LYS A 158 -8.39 -20.34 -15.00
C LYS A 158 -9.06 -20.96 -13.77
N ARG A 159 -10.33 -21.37 -13.94
CA ARG A 159 -11.26 -22.18 -13.09
C ARG A 159 -10.89 -22.44 -11.60
N ILE A 160 -11.95 -22.39 -10.78
CA ILE A 160 -12.01 -22.48 -9.29
C ILE A 160 -11.47 -21.21 -8.64
N LEU A 161 -12.38 -20.32 -8.29
CA LEU A 161 -12.08 -19.10 -7.55
C LEU A 161 -12.51 -19.29 -6.09
N PRO A 162 -11.76 -18.72 -5.14
CA PRO A 162 -12.28 -18.54 -3.80
C PRO A 162 -13.56 -17.69 -3.84
N SER A 163 -14.43 -17.88 -2.85
CA SER A 163 -15.58 -17.00 -2.65
C SER A 163 -15.14 -15.56 -2.38
N ASN A 164 -16.01 -14.61 -2.70
CA ASN A 164 -15.77 -13.19 -2.43
C ASN A 164 -15.58 -12.92 -0.93
N ARG A 165 -14.60 -12.09 -0.59
CA ARG A 165 -14.05 -12.01 0.77
C ARG A 165 -13.42 -10.65 1.08
N SER A 166 -13.46 -10.27 2.35
CA SER A 166 -12.83 -9.07 2.88
C SER A 166 -12.08 -9.35 4.18
N HIS A 167 -11.28 -8.40 4.64
CA HIS A 167 -10.42 -8.55 5.82
C HIS A 167 -9.44 -9.71 5.62
N ASN A 168 -9.00 -9.88 4.39
CA ASN A 168 -8.14 -10.97 3.98
C ASN A 168 -6.69 -10.62 4.26
N SER A 169 -5.86 -11.63 4.46
CA SER A 169 -4.42 -11.48 4.55
C SER A 169 -3.73 -12.17 3.38
N CYS A 170 -2.57 -11.67 2.98
CA CYS A 170 -1.78 -12.29 1.94
C CYS A 170 -0.32 -12.35 2.33
N ALA A 171 0.34 -13.44 1.95
CA ALA A 171 1.78 -13.64 2.12
C ALA A 171 2.40 -14.22 0.84
N LYS A 172 3.58 -13.73 0.47
CA LYS A 172 4.36 -14.26 -0.65
C LYS A 172 5.13 -15.52 -0.23
N PHE A 173 5.11 -16.55 -1.07
CA PHE A 173 5.76 -17.83 -0.82
C PHE A 173 6.32 -18.48 -2.10
N ASN A 174 7.65 -18.63 -2.20
CA ASN A 174 8.34 -19.41 -3.25
C ASN A 174 7.84 -19.12 -4.69
N GLY A 175 7.72 -17.84 -5.07
CA GLY A 175 7.19 -17.41 -6.37
C GLY A 175 5.65 -17.51 -6.53
N SER A 176 4.97 -18.16 -5.59
CA SER A 176 3.51 -18.18 -5.46
C SER A 176 3.04 -17.23 -4.35
N MET A 177 1.75 -16.93 -4.32
CA MET A 177 1.11 -16.15 -3.24
C MET A 177 0.14 -17.03 -2.48
N ILE A 178 0.09 -16.86 -1.17
CA ILE A 178 -0.92 -17.45 -0.30
C ILE A 178 -1.88 -16.34 0.07
N ILE A 179 -3.16 -16.55 -0.19
CA ILE A 179 -4.24 -15.68 0.23
C ILE A 179 -4.98 -16.43 1.33
N MET A 180 -4.83 -15.92 2.55
CA MET A 180 -5.31 -16.58 3.75
C MET A 180 -6.51 -15.84 4.31
N SER A 181 -7.62 -16.56 4.39
CA SER A 181 -8.80 -16.30 5.24
C SER A 181 -9.31 -14.85 5.15
N GLY A 182 -10.23 -14.48 6.02
CA GLY A 182 -11.00 -13.25 5.97
C GLY A 182 -12.46 -13.54 6.34
N LYS A 183 -13.37 -12.75 5.78
CA LYS A 183 -14.81 -12.89 5.97
C LYS A 183 -15.51 -12.87 4.63
N TYR A 184 -16.57 -13.65 4.47
CA TYR A 184 -17.46 -13.54 3.33
C TYR A 184 -17.98 -12.12 3.18
N LEU A 185 -17.95 -11.58 1.98
CA LEU A 185 -18.39 -10.20 1.73
C LEU A 185 -19.88 -9.97 2.03
N HIS A 186 -20.72 -10.99 1.81
CA HIS A 186 -22.19 -10.85 1.84
C HIS A 186 -22.81 -10.95 3.23
N ASN A 187 -22.15 -11.60 4.19
CA ASN A 187 -22.69 -11.84 5.53
C ASN A 187 -21.66 -11.70 6.66
N ASP A 188 -20.43 -11.26 6.34
CA ASP A 188 -19.32 -11.08 7.28
C ASP A 188 -18.98 -12.34 8.12
N LEU A 189 -19.43 -13.53 7.71
CA LEU A 189 -19.05 -14.78 8.36
C LEU A 189 -17.57 -15.07 8.12
N ALA A 190 -16.86 -15.43 9.18
CA ALA A 190 -15.45 -15.80 9.11
C ALA A 190 -15.24 -17.01 8.20
N LEU A 191 -14.19 -16.94 7.39
CA LEU A 191 -13.72 -18.02 6.53
C LEU A 191 -12.63 -18.81 7.26
N ASP A 192 -12.76 -20.13 7.28
CA ASP A 192 -11.73 -21.06 7.77
C ASP A 192 -10.92 -21.66 6.62
N ASP A 193 -11.07 -21.16 5.39
CA ASP A 193 -10.33 -21.59 4.22
C ASP A 193 -9.02 -20.80 4.01
N ALA A 194 -8.05 -21.44 3.35
CA ALA A 194 -6.90 -20.75 2.78
C ALA A 194 -6.70 -21.21 1.35
N TRP A 195 -6.38 -20.24 0.49
CA TRP A 195 -6.22 -20.45 -0.93
C TRP A 195 -4.83 -20.03 -1.37
N LEU A 196 -4.21 -20.82 -2.23
CA LEU A 196 -2.92 -20.48 -2.82
C LEU A 196 -3.15 -20.05 -4.26
N PHE A 197 -2.66 -18.87 -4.60
CA PHE A 197 -2.66 -18.33 -5.93
C PHE A 197 -1.24 -18.38 -6.50
N ASN A 198 -1.01 -19.23 -7.50
CA ASN A 198 0.27 -19.27 -8.19
C ASN A 198 0.36 -18.09 -9.17
N THR A 199 1.32 -17.19 -8.95
CA THR A 199 1.46 -15.95 -9.74
C THR A 199 1.98 -16.17 -11.15
N VAL A 200 2.70 -17.28 -11.35
CA VAL A 200 3.28 -17.68 -12.63
C VAL A 200 2.22 -18.32 -13.52
N THR A 201 1.47 -19.28 -12.98
CA THR A 201 0.46 -20.03 -13.73
C THR A 201 -0.93 -19.40 -13.69
N SER A 202 -1.15 -18.39 -12.84
CA SER A 202 -2.44 -17.72 -12.64
C SER A 202 -3.56 -18.71 -12.28
N SER A 203 -3.26 -19.61 -11.35
CA SER A 203 -4.16 -20.69 -10.93
C SER A 203 -4.30 -20.76 -9.42
N TRP A 204 -5.50 -21.11 -8.98
CA TRP A 204 -5.84 -21.29 -7.57
C TRP A 204 -5.78 -22.76 -7.16
N ARG A 205 -5.42 -22.99 -5.89
CA ARG A 205 -5.60 -24.29 -5.22
C ARG A 205 -6.07 -24.07 -3.79
N LEU A 206 -7.00 -24.89 -3.32
CA LEU A 206 -7.42 -24.92 -1.92
C LEU A 206 -6.34 -25.59 -1.08
N SER A 207 -5.99 -24.99 0.06
CA SER A 207 -5.05 -25.58 1.00
C SER A 207 -5.72 -26.68 1.83
N GLN A 208 -5.08 -27.85 1.99
CA GLN A 208 -5.65 -28.99 2.71
C GLN A 208 -5.30 -28.96 4.20
N ASN A 209 -6.31 -28.93 5.08
CA ASN A 209 -6.26 -28.98 6.57
C ASN A 209 -6.28 -27.63 7.30
N HIS A 210 -7.37 -27.36 8.04
CA HIS A 210 -7.60 -26.10 8.76
C HIS A 210 -8.10 -26.32 10.20
N GLU A 211 -7.22 -26.57 11.17
CA GLU A 211 -7.57 -26.39 12.59
C GLU A 211 -6.39 -25.86 13.42
N ASN A 212 -6.56 -24.63 13.95
CA ASN A 212 -5.72 -23.93 14.94
C ASN A 212 -4.27 -23.59 14.56
N LEU A 213 -3.86 -22.34 14.86
CA LEU A 213 -2.51 -21.75 14.68
C LEU A 213 -1.63 -22.56 13.73
N ILE A 214 -2.00 -22.46 12.46
CA ILE A 214 -1.61 -23.43 11.47
C ILE A 214 -0.29 -22.95 10.88
N LEU A 215 0.79 -23.67 11.16
CA LEU A 215 2.03 -23.45 10.45
C LEU A 215 1.97 -24.23 9.15
N TYR A 216 2.00 -23.50 8.06
CA TYR A 216 2.20 -24.10 6.76
C TYR A 216 3.69 -24.43 6.60
N ASN A 217 4.03 -25.72 6.64
CA ASN A 217 5.38 -26.16 6.33
C ASN A 217 5.58 -26.09 4.82
N THR A 218 6.31 -25.06 4.43
CA THR A 218 6.64 -24.74 3.05
C THR A 218 7.39 -25.84 2.30
N ASN A 219 8.10 -26.73 3.00
CA ASN A 219 8.87 -27.81 2.37
C ASN A 219 8.01 -29.04 2.10
N THR A 220 6.98 -29.27 2.91
CA THR A 220 6.15 -30.48 2.82
C THR A 220 4.76 -30.21 2.27
N ASP A 221 4.37 -28.94 2.03
CA ASP A 221 3.02 -28.55 1.60
C ASP A 221 1.94 -29.01 2.60
N GLU A 222 2.32 -29.12 3.87
CA GLU A 222 1.46 -29.62 4.94
C GLU A 222 1.26 -28.56 6.00
N TRP A 223 0.02 -28.48 6.46
CA TRP A 223 -0.32 -27.72 7.64
C TRP A 223 -0.06 -28.53 8.90
N THR A 224 0.57 -27.89 9.87
CA THR A 224 0.78 -28.47 11.19
C THR A 224 0.21 -27.55 12.25
N THR A 225 -0.61 -28.10 13.14
CA THR A 225 -1.05 -27.39 14.33
C THR A 225 0.12 -27.33 15.31
N ARG A 226 0.47 -26.13 15.77
CA ARG A 226 1.41 -25.94 16.90
C ARG A 226 0.67 -25.35 18.08
N LYS A 227 0.85 -25.99 19.23
CA LYS A 227 0.44 -25.39 20.51
C LYS A 227 1.39 -24.25 20.83
N THR A 228 0.83 -23.13 21.26
CA THR A 228 1.60 -22.02 21.83
C THR A 228 1.53 -22.05 23.34
N TYR A 229 2.50 -21.43 23.99
CA TYR A 229 2.68 -21.43 25.45
C TYR A 229 2.91 -20.00 25.95
N GLY A 230 2.89 -19.81 27.27
CA GLY A 230 3.09 -18.50 27.90
C GLY A 230 1.81 -17.68 28.00
N THR A 231 1.95 -16.38 28.28
CA THR A 231 0.83 -15.45 28.38
C THR A 231 0.41 -15.02 26.98
N THR A 232 -0.78 -15.42 26.54
CA THR A 232 -1.31 -15.11 25.21
C THR A 232 -2.01 -13.76 25.15
N PRO A 233 -2.01 -13.07 23.99
CA PRO A 233 -2.82 -11.86 23.80
C PRO A 233 -4.32 -12.14 23.98
N PRO A 234 -5.09 -11.20 24.55
CA PRO A 234 -6.53 -11.19 24.45
C PRO A 234 -7.02 -11.26 22.99
N GLY A 235 -8.18 -11.89 22.79
CA GLY A 235 -8.84 -11.94 21.49
C GLY A 235 -9.08 -10.54 20.92
N ARG A 236 -8.66 -10.33 19.67
CA ARG A 236 -8.64 -9.01 19.03
C ARG A 236 -8.79 -9.13 17.52
N VAL A 237 -9.33 -8.08 16.91
CA VAL A 237 -9.44 -7.86 15.46
C VAL A 237 -8.71 -6.58 15.08
N ASP A 238 -8.48 -6.39 13.78
CA ASP A 238 -7.90 -5.16 13.20
C ASP A 238 -6.56 -4.72 13.82
N PHE A 239 -5.82 -5.69 14.38
CA PHE A 239 -4.42 -5.55 14.78
C PHE A 239 -3.51 -5.73 13.57
N SER A 240 -2.27 -5.30 13.70
CA SER A 240 -1.24 -5.58 12.70
C SER A 240 -0.17 -6.51 13.27
N ALA A 241 0.52 -7.22 12.38
CA ALA A 241 1.61 -8.11 12.74
C ALA A 241 2.76 -8.00 11.75
N VAL A 242 3.99 -8.16 12.24
CA VAL A 242 5.19 -8.29 11.41
C VAL A 242 6.04 -9.48 11.87
N ILE A 243 6.81 -10.05 10.95
CA ILE A 243 7.79 -11.10 11.25
C ILE A 243 9.21 -10.55 11.09
N THR A 244 10.02 -10.70 12.12
CA THR A 244 11.43 -10.28 12.14
C THR A 244 12.36 -11.37 11.56
N PRO A 245 13.56 -11.01 11.04
CA PRO A 245 14.53 -11.99 10.55
C PRO A 245 14.96 -13.00 11.62
N ASP A 246 14.93 -12.62 12.89
CA ASP A 246 15.21 -13.48 14.04
C ASP A 246 13.96 -14.23 14.54
N ARG A 247 12.95 -14.41 13.67
CA ARG A 247 11.80 -15.31 13.87
C ARG A 247 10.89 -14.95 15.04
N ARG A 248 10.76 -13.66 15.33
CA ARG A 248 9.71 -13.14 16.22
C ARG A 248 8.54 -12.62 15.40
N VAL A 249 7.32 -13.05 15.72
CA VAL A 249 6.10 -12.34 15.30
C VAL A 249 5.82 -11.26 16.33
N ILE A 250 5.67 -10.03 15.87
CA ILE A 250 5.35 -8.86 16.69
C ILE A 250 3.95 -8.41 16.32
N ILE A 251 3.04 -8.37 17.28
CA ILE A 251 1.67 -7.87 17.14
C ILE A 251 1.54 -6.54 17.87
N PHE A 252 0.86 -5.57 17.25
CA PHE A 252 0.55 -4.30 17.88
C PHE A 252 -0.92 -3.89 17.67
N GLY A 253 -1.51 -3.34 18.73
CA GLY A 253 -2.85 -2.73 18.71
C GLY A 253 -4.00 -3.69 18.41
N GLY A 254 -5.00 -3.18 17.70
CA GLY A 254 -6.26 -3.86 17.41
C GLY A 254 -7.38 -3.49 18.39
N SER A 255 -8.48 -4.24 18.36
CA SER A 255 -9.61 -4.03 19.27
C SER A 255 -10.40 -5.32 19.54
N ASP A 256 -11.12 -5.39 20.65
CA ASP A 256 -12.10 -6.45 20.95
C ASP A 256 -13.54 -6.04 20.61
N ASN A 257 -13.71 -5.03 19.75
CA ASN A 257 -14.95 -4.29 19.44
C ASN A 257 -15.48 -3.41 20.58
N THR A 258 -14.89 -3.44 21.77
CA THR A 258 -15.27 -2.58 22.92
C THR A 258 -14.14 -1.60 23.25
N ASN A 259 -12.90 -2.08 23.24
CA ASN A 259 -11.69 -1.37 23.59
C ASN A 259 -10.71 -1.41 22.42
N ILE A 260 -10.00 -0.31 22.19
CA ILE A 260 -8.85 -0.27 21.29
C ILE A 260 -7.59 -0.49 22.12
N PHE A 261 -6.70 -1.33 21.63
CA PHE A 261 -5.45 -1.69 22.28
C PHE A 261 -4.25 -0.92 21.72
N GLY A 262 -3.21 -0.82 22.55
CA GLY A 262 -1.91 -0.21 22.22
C GLY A 262 -0.75 -1.01 22.80
N ASP A 263 -0.99 -2.29 23.08
CA ASP A 263 -0.03 -3.23 23.65
C ASP A 263 0.77 -3.94 22.55
N LEU A 264 1.95 -4.45 22.95
CA LEU A 264 2.88 -5.16 22.08
C LEU A 264 2.97 -6.62 22.52
N TRP A 265 2.78 -7.56 21.60
CA TRP A 265 2.87 -9.00 21.88
C TRP A 265 3.88 -9.67 20.98
N ILE A 266 4.68 -10.55 21.57
CA ILE A 266 5.77 -11.23 20.88
C ILE A 266 5.55 -12.73 20.94
N LEU A 267 5.51 -13.37 19.77
CA LEU A 267 5.60 -14.83 19.64
C LEU A 267 6.97 -15.19 19.12
N ASN A 268 7.74 -15.93 19.92
CA ASN A 268 8.94 -16.58 19.44
C ASN A 268 8.55 -17.84 18.63
N ILE A 269 8.85 -17.88 17.34
CA ILE A 269 8.45 -18.99 16.45
C ILE A 269 9.30 -20.25 16.68
N GLU A 270 10.46 -20.15 17.32
CA GLU A 270 11.28 -21.32 17.63
C GLU A 270 10.76 -22.08 18.86
N THR A 271 10.35 -21.34 19.89
CA THR A 271 9.85 -21.92 21.15
C THR A 271 8.32 -21.97 21.24
N PHE A 272 7.62 -21.28 20.34
CA PHE A 272 6.17 -21.05 20.38
C PHE A 272 5.69 -20.41 21.70
N GLN A 273 6.55 -19.61 22.32
CA GLN A 273 6.23 -18.90 23.56
C GLN A 273 5.79 -17.46 23.26
N TRP A 274 4.62 -17.10 23.80
CA TRP A 274 4.14 -15.74 23.86
C TRP A 274 4.71 -14.99 25.06
N SER A 275 4.95 -13.70 24.85
CA SER A 275 5.35 -12.75 25.88
C SER A 275 4.81 -11.36 25.56
N ILE A 276 4.74 -10.52 26.59
CA ILE A 276 4.42 -9.10 26.43
C ILE A 276 5.72 -8.38 26.05
N GLY A 277 5.68 -7.60 24.97
CA GLY A 277 6.82 -6.81 24.52
C GLY A 277 7.02 -5.59 25.42
N ASN A 278 8.25 -5.34 25.83
CA ASN A 278 8.61 -4.18 26.64
C ASN A 278 9.02 -2.98 25.78
N ILE A 279 8.24 -1.91 25.82
CA ILE A 279 8.56 -0.64 25.15
C ILE A 279 9.22 0.29 26.18
N THR A 280 10.47 0.63 25.96
CA THR A 280 11.30 1.42 26.90
C THR A 280 10.90 2.89 27.00
N ASN A 281 10.25 3.42 25.96
CA ASN A 281 9.76 4.81 25.88
C ASN A 281 8.31 4.86 25.37
N PRO A 282 7.32 4.34 26.13
CA PRO A 282 5.96 4.24 25.66
C PRO A 282 5.39 5.63 25.32
N ILE A 283 4.68 5.72 24.20
CA ILE A 283 3.85 6.89 23.90
C ILE A 283 2.54 6.71 24.68
N SER A 284 2.20 7.68 25.52
CA SER A 284 0.95 7.63 26.31
C SER A 284 -0.24 7.45 25.39
N ASP A 285 -1.11 6.50 25.73
CA ASP A 285 -2.41 6.30 25.09
C ASP A 285 -2.35 6.10 23.56
N LEU A 286 -1.24 5.53 23.07
CA LEU A 286 -1.13 5.11 21.67
C LEU A 286 -1.97 3.85 21.42
N LEU A 287 -3.28 4.04 21.25
CA LEU A 287 -4.26 3.00 20.98
C LEU A 287 -4.68 3.09 19.51
N VAL A 288 -4.55 1.98 18.76
CA VAL A 288 -4.82 1.99 17.31
C VAL A 288 -5.40 0.67 16.78
N SER A 289 -6.43 0.76 15.93
CA SER A 289 -7.01 -0.37 15.19
C SER A 289 -7.20 -0.03 13.70
N GLY A 290 -7.33 -1.05 12.85
CA GLY A 290 -7.55 -0.87 11.40
C GLY A 290 -6.36 -0.26 10.65
N HIS A 291 -5.18 -0.31 11.27
CA HIS A 291 -3.91 0.16 10.74
C HIS A 291 -3.17 -0.95 9.98
N THR A 292 -2.18 -0.57 9.18
CA THR A 292 -1.22 -1.54 8.63
C THR A 292 0.09 -1.45 9.38
N ALA A 293 0.85 -2.55 9.39
CA ALA A 293 2.25 -2.52 9.77
C ALA A 293 3.12 -3.24 8.75
N THR A 294 4.35 -2.78 8.59
CA THR A 294 5.33 -3.39 7.70
C THR A 294 6.71 -3.29 8.31
N LEU A 295 7.44 -4.42 8.34
CA LEU A 295 8.83 -4.42 8.76
C LEU A 295 9.71 -3.89 7.63
N ILE A 296 10.45 -2.83 7.92
CA ILE A 296 11.41 -2.21 7.02
C ILE A 296 12.72 -2.04 7.78
N ASP A 297 13.76 -2.74 7.32
CA ASP A 297 15.05 -2.81 8.01
C ASP A 297 14.91 -3.28 9.48
N ASN A 298 15.08 -2.37 10.43
CA ASN A 298 14.96 -2.62 11.87
C ASN A 298 13.67 -2.05 12.47
N TYR A 299 12.77 -1.53 11.64
CA TYR A 299 11.63 -0.76 12.09
C TYR A 299 10.33 -1.46 11.70
N MET A 300 9.44 -1.67 12.67
CA MET A 300 8.03 -1.88 12.39
C MET A 300 7.40 -0.50 12.15
N LEU A 301 7.06 -0.21 10.89
CA LEU A 301 6.34 1.00 10.52
C LEU A 301 4.85 0.72 10.63
N ILE A 302 4.16 1.45 11.51
CA ILE A 302 2.70 1.43 11.66
C ILE A 302 2.12 2.64 10.93
N ALA A 303 1.14 2.42 10.07
CA ALA A 303 0.53 3.48 9.27
C ALA A 303 -0.98 3.57 9.48
N PHE A 304 -1.41 4.80 9.74
CA PHE A 304 -2.80 5.23 9.78
C PHE A 304 -3.62 4.47 10.83
N GLY A 305 -4.94 4.37 10.64
CA GLY A 305 -5.85 3.66 11.54
C GLY A 305 -6.73 4.57 12.39
N GLN A 306 -7.59 3.93 13.19
CA GLN A 306 -8.57 4.52 14.10
C GLN A 306 -7.96 4.69 15.49
N PHE A 307 -8.25 5.82 16.13
CA PHE A 307 -7.84 6.12 17.51
C PHE A 307 -9.10 6.40 18.37
N PRO A 308 -9.13 6.11 19.68
CA PRO A 308 -10.35 6.11 20.49
C PRO A 308 -11.19 7.39 20.45
N GLU A 309 -10.55 8.55 20.33
CA GLU A 309 -11.23 9.86 20.37
C GLU A 309 -11.14 10.63 19.04
N HIS A 310 -10.51 10.04 18.03
CA HIS A 310 -10.20 10.75 16.80
C HIS A 310 -10.67 9.95 15.61
N TYR A 311 -11.12 10.64 14.58
CA TYR A 311 -11.29 10.04 13.27
C TYR A 311 -9.99 9.42 12.76
N PRO A 312 -10.06 8.51 11.78
CA PRO A 312 -8.88 7.88 11.23
C PRO A 312 -7.79 8.88 10.86
N SER A 313 -6.57 8.58 11.28
CA SER A 313 -5.43 9.49 11.15
C SER A 313 -4.53 9.08 9.99
N SER A 314 -3.79 10.03 9.42
CA SER A 314 -2.71 9.76 8.47
C SER A 314 -1.33 9.67 9.14
N LYS A 315 -1.28 9.65 10.47
CA LYS A 315 -0.03 9.50 11.22
C LYS A 315 0.61 8.14 10.93
N ILE A 316 1.94 8.14 10.91
CA ILE A 316 2.76 6.93 10.90
C ILE A 316 3.61 6.90 12.17
N PHE A 317 3.94 5.71 12.66
CA PHE A 317 4.78 5.48 13.83
C PHE A 317 5.87 4.47 13.48
N LEU A 318 7.02 4.60 14.13
CA LEU A 318 8.18 3.73 13.91
C LEU A 318 8.59 3.10 15.24
N LEU A 319 8.47 1.77 15.32
CA LEU A 319 8.99 1.00 16.44
C LEU A 319 10.31 0.35 16.01
N ASP A 320 11.41 0.72 16.67
CA ASP A 320 12.70 0.04 16.54
C ASP A 320 12.62 -1.33 17.22
N VAL A 321 12.77 -2.38 16.42
CA VAL A 321 12.68 -3.79 16.83
C VAL A 321 14.04 -4.50 16.77
N SER A 322 15.13 -3.74 16.62
CA SER A 322 16.49 -4.29 16.46
C SER A 322 17.02 -5.01 17.69
N GLN A 323 16.59 -4.62 18.89
CA GLN A 323 16.98 -5.24 20.15
C GLN A 323 15.85 -6.16 20.63
N ASN A 324 16.24 -7.35 21.06
CA ASN A 324 15.29 -8.28 21.66
C ASN A 324 14.91 -7.73 23.03
N ASP A 325 13.60 -7.72 23.31
CA ASP A 325 13.01 -7.32 24.59
C ASP A 325 13.24 -5.85 25.02
N SER A 326 13.71 -5.00 24.11
CA SER A 326 13.93 -3.56 24.34
C SER A 326 13.46 -2.76 23.13
N TYR A 327 12.14 -2.74 22.93
CA TYR A 327 11.51 -2.01 21.84
C TYR A 327 11.45 -0.53 22.18
N ARG A 328 11.53 0.33 21.16
CA ARG A 328 11.41 1.78 21.38
C ARG A 328 10.78 2.50 20.20
N TRP A 329 9.93 3.48 20.50
CA TRP A 329 9.43 4.39 19.48
C TRP A 329 10.54 5.34 19.05
N VAL A 330 10.66 5.58 17.75
CA VAL A 330 11.61 6.55 17.18
C VAL A 330 10.88 7.54 16.29
N THR A 331 11.44 8.74 16.16
CA THR A 331 10.88 9.82 15.33
C THR A 331 11.62 9.99 14.01
N GLU A 332 12.60 9.14 13.73
CA GLU A 332 13.44 9.21 12.54
C GLU A 332 13.62 7.82 11.95
N PHE A 333 13.39 7.71 10.64
CA PHE A 333 13.67 6.51 9.88
C PHE A 333 15.02 6.67 9.19
N ILE A 334 15.95 5.77 9.49
CA ILE A 334 17.27 5.72 8.84
C ILE A 334 17.35 4.44 8.02
N PRO A 335 17.31 4.51 6.67
CA PRO A 335 17.39 3.33 5.84
C PRO A 335 18.76 2.65 6.02
N LYS A 336 18.77 1.33 6.13
CA LYS A 336 20.05 0.60 6.04
C LYS A 336 20.65 0.81 4.66
N GLN A 337 21.90 1.26 4.62
CA GLN A 337 22.66 1.32 3.39
C GLN A 337 22.71 -0.09 2.78
N SER A 338 22.28 -0.20 1.54
CA SER A 338 22.45 -1.43 0.77
C SER A 338 23.94 -1.63 0.52
N ASN A 339 24.54 -2.61 1.18
CA ASN A 339 25.84 -3.14 0.79
C ASN A 339 25.67 -3.89 -0.53
N PHE A 340 25.51 -3.17 -1.64
CA PHE A 340 25.74 -3.75 -2.95
C PHE A 340 27.25 -3.96 -3.08
N ILE A 341 27.68 -5.20 -2.88
CA ILE A 341 28.97 -5.64 -3.41
C ILE A 341 28.86 -5.44 -4.92
N LYS A 342 29.69 -4.53 -5.44
CA LYS A 342 29.76 -4.15 -6.86
C LYS A 342 29.98 -5.35 -7.77
#